data_AF-A0AAJ1VEP8-F1
#
_entry.id   AF-A0AAJ1VEP8-F1
#
_cell.length_a   1.000
_cell.length_b   1.000
_cell.length_c   1.000
_cell.angle_alpha   90.00
_cell.angle_beta   90.00
_cell.angle_gamma   90.00
#
_symmetry.space_group_name_H-M   'P 1'
#
loop_
_entity.id
_entity.type
_entity.pdbx_description
1 polymer ?
#
loop_
_entity_poly.entity_id
_entity_poly.type
_entity_poly.pdbx_seq_one_letter_code
_entity_poly.pdbx_strand_id
1 'polypeptide(L)'
;MEQGIQPLNPIAIDLGPIQVHWYGLIIGFGVLLGLIIALRESERRGLDKEIFTDLILFAVPIAIISARIYYVIFQWEYYSQNPGDIIKIWNGGIAIHGALIGSVLTAIVFAKVKKVSFWKLVDIAAPSLLLGQAIGRWGNFMNQEAHGGEVTRSFLENMHLPEFIINQMYINGTYYHPTFLYESIWNILGVIILLSLRKVNLRRGELFLTYVIWYSSGRYFIEGLRTDSLMLTESLRIAQVISIVLIAVAIALVVYRRVRGHADKRYLDA
;
A
#
# COMPACT_ATOMS: atom_id res chain seq x y z
N MET A 1 -4.71 35.43 -12.16
CA MET A 1 -4.76 34.46 -13.27
C MET A 1 -3.51 33.61 -13.20
N GLU A 2 -3.63 32.38 -12.71
CA GLU A 2 -2.54 31.40 -12.52
C GLU A 2 -2.15 30.70 -13.84
N GLN A 3 -2.17 31.45 -14.95
CA GLN A 3 -2.05 30.93 -16.33
C GLN A 3 -0.61 30.50 -16.73
N GLY A 4 0.22 30.12 -15.77
CA GLY A 4 1.61 29.70 -16.02
C GLY A 4 2.07 28.50 -15.19
N ILE A 5 1.21 27.93 -14.34
CA ILE A 5 1.58 26.75 -13.53
C ILE A 5 1.54 25.53 -14.44
N GLN A 6 2.73 25.01 -14.78
CA GLN A 6 2.88 23.76 -15.52
C GLN A 6 3.04 22.60 -14.52
N PRO A 7 2.28 21.52 -14.67
CA PRO A 7 2.46 20.34 -13.82
C PRO A 7 3.82 19.71 -14.08
N LEU A 8 4.36 19.06 -13.06
CA LEU A 8 5.54 18.23 -13.21
C LEU A 8 5.26 17.10 -14.21
N ASN A 9 6.24 16.83 -15.08
CA ASN A 9 6.13 15.76 -16.05
C ASN A 9 6.10 14.39 -15.33
N PRO A 10 5.06 13.55 -15.52
CA PRO A 10 4.99 12.22 -14.93
C PRO A 10 6.04 11.25 -15.52
N ILE A 11 6.60 11.56 -16.69
CA ILE A 11 7.66 10.79 -17.35
C ILE A 11 9.01 11.21 -16.74
N ALA A 12 9.71 10.26 -16.13
CA ALA A 12 11.04 10.46 -15.58
C ALA A 12 12.12 10.37 -16.65
N ILE A 13 11.99 9.40 -17.56
CA ILE A 13 12.93 9.17 -18.67
C ILE A 13 12.13 8.83 -19.91
N ASP A 14 12.32 9.59 -20.98
CA ASP A 14 11.73 9.34 -22.29
C ASP A 14 12.77 8.66 -23.20
N LEU A 15 12.50 7.42 -23.59
CA LEU A 15 13.34 6.64 -24.51
C LEU A 15 12.62 6.38 -25.84
N GLY A 16 11.66 7.23 -26.23
CA GLY A 16 10.86 7.09 -27.45
C GLY A 16 9.65 6.16 -27.22
N PRO A 17 9.63 4.93 -27.78
CA PRO A 17 8.51 3.99 -27.59
C PRO A 17 8.38 3.47 -26.15
N ILE A 18 9.40 3.66 -25.31
CA ILE A 18 9.40 3.24 -23.91
C ILE A 18 9.54 4.49 -23.05
N GLN A 19 8.51 4.76 -22.25
CA GLN A 19 8.50 5.86 -21.29
C GLN A 19 8.58 5.29 -19.88
N VAL A 20 9.57 5.75 -19.11
CA VAL A 20 9.73 5.36 -17.71
C VAL A 20 9.05 6.42 -16.85
N HIS A 21 7.99 6.02 -16.16
CA HIS A 21 7.20 6.92 -15.30
C HIS A 21 7.80 7.02 -13.90
N TRP A 22 7.75 8.21 -13.31
CA TRP A 22 8.13 8.43 -11.90
C TRP A 22 7.38 7.52 -10.95
N TYR A 23 6.10 7.25 -11.22
CA TYR A 23 5.27 6.35 -10.44
C TYR A 23 5.90 4.97 -10.25
N GLY A 24 6.41 4.38 -11.33
CA GLY A 24 7.06 3.07 -11.29
C GLY A 24 8.39 3.10 -10.54
N LEU A 25 9.20 4.15 -10.75
CA LEU A 25 10.47 4.33 -10.04
C LEU A 25 10.27 4.50 -8.53
N ILE A 26 9.28 5.30 -8.13
CA ILE A 26 8.94 5.55 -6.72
C ILE A 26 8.47 4.27 -6.03
N ILE A 27 7.60 3.49 -6.67
CA ILE A 27 7.16 2.20 -6.15
C ILE A 27 8.33 1.22 -6.03
N GLY A 28 9.15 1.11 -7.08
CA GLY A 28 10.34 0.24 -7.08
C GLY A 28 11.31 0.60 -5.96
N PHE A 29 11.53 1.89 -5.73
CA PHE A 29 12.33 2.38 -4.61
C PHE A 29 11.72 2.03 -3.24
N GLY A 30 10.40 2.20 -3.09
CA GLY A 30 9.68 1.79 -1.88
C GLY A 30 9.81 0.30 -1.59
N VAL A 31 9.69 -0.56 -2.61
CA VAL A 31 9.90 -2.01 -2.50
C VAL A 31 11.33 -2.33 -2.09
N LEU A 32 12.34 -1.70 -2.72
CA LEU A 32 13.75 -1.90 -2.40
C LEU A 32 14.06 -1.54 -0.94
N LEU A 33 13.63 -0.37 -0.48
CA LEU A 33 13.82 0.05 0.91
C LEU A 33 13.08 -0.88 1.89
N GLY A 34 11.86 -1.27 1.55
CA GLY A 34 11.07 -2.21 2.33
C GLY A 34 11.79 -3.56 2.48
N LEU A 35 12.38 -4.07 1.40
CA LEU A 35 13.17 -5.30 1.40
C LEU A 35 14.41 -5.16 2.29
N ILE A 36 15.19 -4.07 2.14
CA ILE A 36 16.39 -3.83 2.95
C ILE A 36 16.05 -3.83 4.45
N ILE A 37 14.96 -3.17 4.85
CA ILE A 37 14.51 -3.13 6.25
C ILE A 37 14.07 -4.51 6.73
N ALA A 38 13.33 -5.25 5.89
CA ALA A 38 12.85 -6.58 6.24
C ALA A 38 14.00 -7.59 6.39
N LEU A 39 15.01 -7.54 5.49
CA LEU A 39 16.20 -8.39 5.56
C LEU A 39 16.99 -8.12 6.83
N ARG A 40 17.32 -6.85 7.11
CA ARG A 40 18.05 -6.46 8.34
C ARG A 40 17.32 -6.90 9.61
N GLU A 41 16.01 -6.76 9.63
CA GLU A 41 15.22 -7.22 10.77
C GLU A 41 15.17 -8.75 10.84
N SER A 42 15.00 -9.43 9.70
CA SER A 42 14.95 -10.90 9.66
C SER A 42 16.21 -11.55 10.25
N GLU A 43 17.39 -11.00 9.96
CA GLU A 43 18.65 -11.42 10.57
C GLU A 43 18.64 -11.25 12.09
N ARG A 44 18.20 -10.07 12.58
CA ARG A 44 18.07 -9.80 14.03
C ARG A 44 17.06 -10.70 14.72
N ARG A 45 16.07 -11.19 13.98
CA ARG A 45 15.05 -12.11 14.47
C ARG A 45 15.45 -13.59 14.29
N GLY A 46 16.66 -13.89 13.81
CA GLY A 46 17.15 -15.27 13.63
C GLY A 46 16.43 -16.02 12.51
N LEU A 47 15.96 -15.32 11.48
CA LEU A 47 15.52 -15.94 10.23
C LEU A 47 16.68 -15.98 9.22
N ASP A 48 16.52 -16.84 8.23
CA ASP A 48 17.45 -16.92 7.10
C ASP A 48 17.58 -15.55 6.39
N LYS A 49 18.81 -15.20 6.01
CA LYS A 49 19.14 -13.90 5.40
C LYS A 49 18.41 -13.66 4.10
N GLU A 50 18.09 -14.72 3.37
CA GLU A 50 17.46 -14.66 2.04
C GLU A 50 15.95 -14.82 2.12
N ILE A 51 15.37 -15.04 3.32
CA ILE A 51 13.97 -15.42 3.47
C ILE A 51 12.99 -14.41 2.82
N PHE A 52 13.30 -13.12 2.90
CA PHE A 52 12.48 -12.08 2.29
C PHE A 52 12.77 -11.89 0.80
N THR A 53 14.01 -12.15 0.36
CA THR A 53 14.35 -12.18 -1.07
C THR A 53 13.58 -13.32 -1.74
N ASP A 54 13.67 -14.53 -1.19
CA ASP A 54 12.91 -15.69 -1.63
C ASP A 54 11.40 -15.40 -1.65
N LEU A 55 10.86 -14.85 -0.56
CA LEU A 55 9.44 -14.53 -0.48
C LEU A 55 9.02 -13.56 -1.59
N ILE A 56 9.80 -12.50 -1.87
CA ILE A 56 9.47 -11.53 -2.91
C ILE A 56 9.54 -12.15 -4.31
N LEU A 57 10.52 -13.03 -4.57
CA LEU A 57 10.66 -13.73 -5.84
C LEU A 57 9.43 -14.58 -6.18
N PHE A 58 8.73 -15.11 -5.18
CA PHE A 58 7.43 -15.77 -5.38
C PHE A 58 6.25 -14.79 -5.34
N ALA A 59 6.22 -13.90 -4.36
CA ALA A 59 5.07 -13.05 -4.07
C ALA A 59 4.79 -12.04 -5.19
N VAL A 60 5.81 -11.41 -5.78
CA VAL A 60 5.61 -10.38 -6.81
C VAL A 60 5.02 -10.97 -8.10
N PRO A 61 5.58 -12.04 -8.70
CA PRO A 61 4.97 -12.65 -9.89
C PRO A 61 3.55 -13.17 -9.62
N ILE A 62 3.32 -13.86 -8.50
CA ILE A 62 2.01 -14.40 -8.16
C ILE A 62 1.00 -13.27 -7.90
N ALA A 63 1.42 -12.16 -7.29
CA ALA A 63 0.57 -10.98 -7.09
C ALA A 63 0.13 -10.39 -8.43
N ILE A 64 1.05 -10.22 -9.38
CA ILE A 64 0.72 -9.69 -10.73
C ILE A 64 -0.26 -10.63 -11.44
N ILE A 65 0.01 -11.94 -11.42
CA ILE A 65 -0.86 -12.95 -12.03
C ILE A 65 -2.25 -12.92 -11.39
N SER A 66 -2.32 -12.92 -10.07
CA SER A 66 -3.58 -12.91 -9.32
C SER A 66 -4.36 -11.62 -9.52
N ALA A 67 -3.68 -10.48 -9.60
CA ALA A 67 -4.29 -9.19 -9.91
C ALA A 67 -4.90 -9.16 -11.32
N ARG A 68 -4.22 -9.77 -12.29
CA ARG A 68 -4.73 -9.89 -13.66
C ARG A 68 -5.93 -10.84 -13.73
N ILE A 69 -5.83 -12.01 -13.12
CA ILE A 69 -6.92 -13.00 -13.05
C ILE A 69 -8.16 -12.35 -12.41
N TYR A 70 -7.98 -11.66 -11.28
CA TYR A 70 -9.07 -10.96 -10.62
C TYR A 70 -9.72 -9.93 -11.56
N TYR A 71 -8.94 -9.06 -12.20
CA TYR A 71 -9.48 -8.07 -13.14
C TYR A 71 -10.27 -8.72 -14.29
N VAL A 72 -9.72 -9.77 -14.89
CA VAL A 72 -10.34 -10.51 -16.00
C VAL A 72 -11.68 -11.15 -15.59
N ILE A 73 -11.76 -11.73 -14.39
CA ILE A 73 -13.00 -12.32 -13.86
C ILE A 73 -14.11 -11.26 -13.76
N PHE A 74 -13.78 -10.06 -13.25
CA PHE A 74 -14.75 -8.97 -13.12
C PHE A 74 -15.07 -8.26 -14.44
N GLN A 75 -14.32 -8.55 -15.51
CA GLN A 75 -14.52 -8.01 -16.87
C GLN A 75 -14.74 -9.14 -17.88
N TRP A 76 -15.33 -10.27 -17.44
CA TRP A 76 -15.38 -11.50 -18.22
C TRP A 76 -16.12 -11.35 -19.55
N GLU A 77 -17.15 -10.51 -19.61
CA GLU A 77 -17.89 -10.25 -20.85
C GLU A 77 -16.96 -9.82 -22.00
N TYR A 78 -16.04 -8.90 -21.73
CA TYR A 78 -15.04 -8.44 -22.70
C TYR A 78 -14.00 -9.53 -23.02
N TYR A 79 -13.43 -10.17 -22.00
CA TYR A 79 -12.33 -11.12 -22.17
C TYR A 79 -12.77 -12.46 -22.76
N SER A 80 -14.04 -12.85 -22.59
CA SER A 80 -14.62 -14.03 -23.24
C SER A 80 -14.62 -13.90 -24.77
N GLN A 81 -14.70 -12.68 -25.28
CA GLN A 81 -14.64 -12.35 -26.71
C GLN A 81 -13.20 -12.06 -27.18
N ASN A 82 -12.31 -11.67 -26.26
CA ASN A 82 -10.92 -11.28 -26.55
C ASN A 82 -9.91 -12.06 -25.68
N PRO A 83 -9.85 -13.41 -25.80
CA PRO A 83 -9.01 -14.23 -24.92
C PRO A 83 -7.51 -13.91 -25.05
N GLY A 84 -7.06 -13.45 -26.22
CA GLY A 84 -5.67 -13.04 -26.44
C GLY A 84 -5.24 -11.80 -25.62
N ASP A 85 -6.18 -11.01 -25.13
CA ASP A 85 -5.90 -9.83 -24.30
C ASP A 85 -5.66 -10.18 -22.83
N ILE A 86 -6.05 -11.37 -22.38
CA ILE A 86 -5.91 -11.81 -20.98
C ILE A 86 -4.45 -11.71 -20.51
N ILE A 87 -3.48 -12.03 -21.36
CA ILE A 87 -2.04 -12.01 -21.02
C ILE A 87 -1.39 -10.63 -21.16
N LYS A 88 -2.06 -9.66 -21.79
CA LYS A 88 -1.50 -8.35 -22.14
C LYS A 88 -1.53 -7.39 -20.95
N ILE A 89 -0.77 -7.70 -19.91
CA ILE A 89 -0.70 -6.90 -18.67
C ILE A 89 -0.16 -5.48 -18.89
N TRP A 90 0.56 -5.24 -19.99
CA TRP A 90 1.08 -3.93 -20.38
C TRP A 90 -0.01 -2.98 -20.89
N ASN A 91 -1.20 -3.49 -21.22
CA ASN A 91 -2.37 -2.67 -21.56
C ASN A 91 -3.13 -2.19 -20.30
N GLY A 92 -2.58 -2.42 -19.10
CA GLY A 92 -3.24 -2.17 -17.83
C GLY A 92 -4.20 -3.30 -17.43
N GLY A 93 -5.23 -2.96 -16.66
CA GLY A 93 -6.21 -3.93 -16.16
C GLY A 93 -5.64 -4.85 -15.08
N ILE A 94 -5.18 -4.25 -14.00
CA ILE A 94 -4.64 -4.94 -12.82
C ILE A 94 -5.49 -4.53 -11.62
N ALA A 95 -6.06 -5.50 -10.91
CA ALA A 95 -6.87 -5.23 -9.73
C ALA A 95 -6.09 -5.48 -8.44
N ILE A 96 -5.98 -4.45 -7.60
CA ILE A 96 -5.24 -4.51 -6.32
C ILE A 96 -5.75 -5.61 -5.39
N HIS A 97 -7.05 -5.91 -5.41
CA HIS A 97 -7.66 -6.98 -4.61
C HIS A 97 -7.06 -8.35 -4.96
N GLY A 98 -6.86 -8.65 -6.24
CA GLY A 98 -6.21 -9.87 -6.69
C GLY A 98 -4.74 -9.94 -6.27
N ALA A 99 -3.99 -8.82 -6.37
CA ALA A 99 -2.61 -8.75 -5.89
C ALA A 99 -2.52 -9.05 -4.39
N LEU A 100 -3.42 -8.48 -3.58
CA LEU A 100 -3.43 -8.66 -2.13
C LEU A 100 -3.74 -10.11 -1.75
N ILE A 101 -4.78 -10.70 -2.35
CA ILE A 101 -5.15 -12.11 -2.11
C ILE A 101 -3.98 -13.03 -2.48
N GLY A 102 -3.41 -12.87 -3.69
CA GLY A 102 -2.28 -13.66 -4.16
C GLY A 102 -1.06 -13.53 -3.25
N SER A 103 -0.73 -12.32 -2.81
CA SER A 103 0.41 -12.06 -1.91
C SER A 103 0.23 -12.71 -0.54
N VAL A 104 -0.96 -12.59 0.07
CA VAL A 104 -1.24 -13.17 1.39
C VAL A 104 -1.22 -14.70 1.33
N LEU A 105 -1.85 -15.29 0.31
CA LEU A 105 -1.82 -16.75 0.11
C LEU A 105 -0.38 -17.24 -0.11
N THR A 106 0.39 -16.53 -0.92
CA THR A 106 1.82 -16.83 -1.14
C THR A 106 2.58 -16.80 0.18
N ALA A 107 2.42 -15.76 1.00
CA ALA A 107 3.10 -15.66 2.29
C ALA A 107 2.70 -16.80 3.25
N ILE A 108 1.44 -17.22 3.27
CA ILE A 108 0.97 -18.36 4.08
C ILE A 108 1.61 -19.67 3.62
N VAL A 109 1.57 -19.95 2.31
CA VAL A 109 2.16 -21.17 1.73
C VAL A 109 3.67 -21.18 1.92
N PHE A 110 4.33 -20.06 1.63
CA PHE A 110 5.76 -19.88 1.82
C PHE A 110 6.20 -20.11 3.26
N ALA A 111 5.48 -19.53 4.23
CA ALA A 111 5.76 -19.74 5.65
C ALA A 111 5.70 -21.22 6.03
N LYS A 112 4.68 -21.95 5.52
CA LYS A 112 4.54 -23.39 5.75
C LYS A 112 5.67 -24.20 5.12
N VAL A 113 6.02 -23.91 3.87
CA VAL A 113 7.09 -24.62 3.14
C VAL A 113 8.45 -24.40 3.80
N LYS A 114 8.77 -23.15 4.18
CA LYS A 114 10.01 -22.79 4.88
C LYS A 114 9.98 -23.12 6.38
N LYS A 115 8.89 -23.71 6.89
CA LYS A 115 8.70 -24.08 8.30
C LYS A 115 8.92 -22.92 9.28
N VAL A 116 8.56 -21.70 8.87
CA VAL A 116 8.61 -20.50 9.70
C VAL A 116 7.21 -20.03 10.09
N SER A 117 7.12 -19.32 11.21
CA SER A 117 5.85 -18.75 11.64
C SER A 117 5.39 -17.64 10.69
N PHE A 118 4.23 -17.79 10.06
CA PHE A 118 3.59 -16.75 9.26
C PHE A 118 3.52 -15.41 10.01
N TRP A 119 3.06 -15.44 11.27
CA TRP A 119 2.98 -14.24 12.11
C TRP A 119 4.33 -13.52 12.32
N LYS A 120 5.44 -14.27 12.37
CA LYS A 120 6.78 -13.69 12.50
C LYS A 120 7.18 -12.97 11.20
N LEU A 121 6.90 -13.58 10.05
CA LEU A 121 7.15 -12.97 8.74
C LEU A 121 6.37 -11.67 8.59
N VAL A 122 5.06 -11.69 8.86
CA VAL A 122 4.22 -10.50 8.65
C VAL A 122 4.49 -9.39 9.68
N ASP A 123 4.86 -9.72 10.92
CA ASP A 123 5.32 -8.71 11.89
C ASP A 123 6.60 -8.01 11.42
N ILE A 124 7.56 -8.78 10.88
CA ILE A 124 8.81 -8.21 10.33
C ILE A 124 8.50 -7.34 9.11
N ALA A 125 7.59 -7.78 8.24
CA ALA A 125 7.21 -7.06 7.03
C ALA A 125 6.39 -5.80 7.29
N ALA A 126 5.62 -5.72 8.38
CA ALA A 126 4.60 -4.68 8.55
C ALA A 126 5.12 -3.23 8.41
N PRO A 127 6.25 -2.84 9.05
CA PRO A 127 6.81 -1.50 8.87
C PRO A 127 7.29 -1.26 7.43
N SER A 128 7.82 -2.29 6.77
CA SER A 128 8.25 -2.19 5.36
C SER A 128 7.08 -1.96 4.42
N LEU A 129 5.96 -2.64 4.64
CA LEU A 129 4.73 -2.45 3.86
C LEU A 129 4.21 -1.02 4.00
N LEU A 130 4.13 -0.53 5.24
CA LEU A 130 3.62 0.81 5.51
C LEU A 130 4.57 1.91 4.98
N LEU A 131 5.88 1.69 5.02
CA LEU A 131 6.86 2.58 4.39
C LEU A 131 6.70 2.60 2.88
N GLY A 132 6.52 1.44 2.25
CA GLY A 132 6.25 1.34 0.81
C GLY A 132 4.98 2.09 0.44
N GLN A 133 3.93 2.02 1.26
CA GLN A 133 2.70 2.80 1.07
C GLN A 133 2.94 4.30 1.22
N ALA A 134 3.76 4.75 2.19
CA ALA A 134 4.10 6.16 2.34
C ALA A 134 4.83 6.71 1.10
N ILE A 135 5.85 5.98 0.63
CA ILE A 135 6.64 6.36 -0.54
C ILE A 135 5.79 6.33 -1.81
N GLY A 136 5.00 5.28 -2.01
CA GLY A 136 4.16 5.10 -3.19
C GLY A 136 3.16 6.23 -3.42
N ARG A 137 2.72 6.93 -2.37
CA ARG A 137 1.82 8.09 -2.50
C ARG A 137 2.43 9.25 -3.28
N TRP A 138 3.75 9.36 -3.31
CA TRP A 138 4.43 10.34 -4.14
C TRP A 138 4.34 10.02 -5.63
N GLY A 139 4.04 8.77 -6.00
CA GLY A 139 3.61 8.44 -7.36
C GLY A 139 2.30 9.16 -7.71
N ASN A 140 1.29 9.10 -6.83
CA ASN A 140 0.01 9.77 -7.06
C ASN A 140 0.18 11.29 -7.25
N PHE A 141 1.11 11.89 -6.51
CA PHE A 141 1.51 13.29 -6.66
C PHE A 141 2.05 13.61 -8.06
N MET A 142 2.97 12.78 -8.58
CA MET A 142 3.54 12.98 -9.91
C MET A 142 2.50 12.82 -11.03
N ASN A 143 1.48 11.98 -10.81
CA ASN A 143 0.38 11.76 -11.76
C ASN A 143 -0.80 12.73 -11.58
N GLN A 144 -0.79 13.60 -10.56
CA GLN A 144 -1.93 14.44 -10.17
C GLN A 144 -3.24 13.65 -9.98
N GLU A 145 -3.15 12.44 -9.42
CA GLU A 145 -4.30 11.55 -9.19
C GLU A 145 -4.60 11.37 -7.71
N ALA A 146 -5.76 10.79 -7.39
CA ALA A 146 -6.16 10.42 -6.03
C ALA A 146 -6.24 11.59 -5.03
N HIS A 147 -6.41 12.83 -5.52
CA HIS A 147 -6.52 14.04 -4.72
C HIS A 147 -7.86 14.15 -3.98
N GLY A 148 -7.94 15.08 -3.01
CA GLY A 148 -9.18 15.35 -2.29
C GLY A 148 -10.07 16.38 -2.98
N GLY A 149 -11.05 16.91 -2.24
CA GLY A 149 -11.94 17.98 -2.70
C GLY A 149 -11.25 19.31 -2.98
N GLU A 150 -11.99 20.22 -3.62
CA GLU A 150 -11.50 21.56 -4.02
C GLU A 150 -11.18 22.43 -2.79
N VAL A 151 -10.10 23.20 -2.89
CA VAL A 151 -9.63 24.15 -1.88
C VAL A 151 -9.11 25.42 -2.55
N THR A 152 -8.84 26.44 -1.75
CA THR A 152 -8.18 27.66 -2.24
C THR A 152 -6.66 27.54 -2.18
N ARG A 153 -5.95 28.33 -2.99
CA ARG A 153 -4.49 28.46 -2.89
C ARG A 153 -4.04 28.86 -1.49
N SER A 154 -4.74 29.83 -0.88
CA SER A 154 -4.46 30.30 0.48
C SER A 154 -4.58 29.18 1.52
N PHE A 155 -5.51 28.23 1.35
CA PHE A 155 -5.59 27.06 2.23
C PHE A 155 -4.28 26.26 2.21
N LEU A 156 -3.72 26.00 1.01
CA LEU A 156 -2.45 25.26 0.86
C LEU A 156 -1.23 26.06 1.36
N GLU A 157 -1.23 27.38 1.19
CA GLU A 157 -0.19 28.26 1.74
C GLU A 157 -0.21 28.30 3.27
N ASN A 158 -1.41 28.32 3.88
CA ASN A 158 -1.58 28.27 5.33
C ASN A 158 -1.15 26.91 5.93
N MET A 159 -1.12 25.85 5.12
CA MET A 159 -0.51 24.57 5.48
C MET A 159 1.03 24.60 5.44
N HIS A 160 1.65 25.75 5.08
CA HIS A 160 3.09 25.93 4.95
C HIS A 160 3.73 24.93 3.96
N LEU A 161 2.99 24.58 2.90
CA LEU A 161 3.47 23.66 1.88
C LEU A 161 4.49 24.36 0.98
N PRO A 162 5.56 23.65 0.56
CA PRO A 162 6.48 24.18 -0.41
C PRO A 162 5.77 24.39 -1.76
N GLU A 163 6.23 25.40 -2.52
CA GLU A 163 5.57 25.85 -3.75
C GLU A 163 5.39 24.73 -4.79
N PHE A 164 6.35 23.80 -4.90
CA PHE A 164 6.23 22.68 -5.83
C PHE A 164 5.04 21.76 -5.51
N ILE A 165 4.66 21.60 -4.23
CA ILE A 165 3.47 20.83 -3.85
C ILE A 165 2.21 21.62 -4.19
N ILE A 166 2.17 22.91 -3.82
CA ILE A 166 1.03 23.78 -4.09
C ILE A 166 0.73 23.79 -5.59
N ASN A 167 1.74 24.06 -6.41
CA ASN A 167 1.64 24.11 -7.86
C ASN A 167 1.19 22.78 -8.47
N GLN A 168 1.70 21.65 -7.98
CA GLN A 168 1.29 20.33 -8.46
C GLN A 168 -0.14 19.96 -8.02
N MET A 169 -0.69 20.59 -6.98
CA MET A 169 -2.10 20.44 -6.61
C MET A 169 -3.05 21.32 -7.42
N TYR A 170 -2.53 22.15 -8.33
CA TYR A 170 -3.33 22.88 -9.31
C TYR A 170 -3.65 21.97 -10.49
N ILE A 171 -4.91 21.55 -10.61
CA ILE A 171 -5.36 20.56 -11.58
C ILE A 171 -6.55 21.16 -12.31
N ASN A 172 -6.45 21.28 -13.64
CA ASN A 172 -7.53 21.75 -14.50
C ASN A 172 -8.20 23.08 -14.07
N GLY A 173 -7.44 23.99 -13.46
CA GLY A 173 -7.93 25.33 -13.08
C GLY A 173 -8.27 25.51 -11.60
N THR A 174 -8.22 24.44 -10.79
CA THR A 174 -8.61 24.46 -9.37
C THR A 174 -7.56 23.77 -8.50
N TYR A 175 -7.43 24.20 -7.24
CA TYR A 175 -6.57 23.53 -6.25
C TYR A 175 -7.34 22.45 -5.49
N TYR A 176 -6.66 21.37 -5.15
CA TYR A 176 -7.24 20.26 -4.41
C TYR A 176 -6.47 19.93 -3.13
N HIS A 177 -7.16 19.30 -2.18
CA HIS A 177 -6.53 18.73 -1.00
C HIS A 177 -5.41 17.72 -1.39
N PRO A 178 -4.18 17.86 -0.87
CA PRO A 178 -3.07 16.93 -1.11
C PRO A 178 -3.22 15.66 -0.27
N THR A 179 -4.23 14.85 -0.55
CA THR A 179 -4.47 13.55 0.12
C THR A 179 -3.27 12.62 0.04
N PHE A 180 -2.48 12.66 -1.03
CA PHE A 180 -1.21 11.93 -1.13
C PHE A 180 -0.29 12.23 0.07
N LEU A 181 -0.20 13.50 0.48
CA LEU A 181 0.64 13.95 1.57
C LEU A 181 0.04 13.53 2.91
N TYR A 182 -1.29 13.63 3.06
CA TYR A 182 -1.99 13.17 4.26
C TYR A 182 -1.74 11.66 4.48
N GLU A 183 -1.88 10.85 3.43
CA GLU A 183 -1.63 9.41 3.50
C GLU A 183 -0.14 9.12 3.72
N SER A 184 0.76 9.85 3.07
CA SER A 184 2.21 9.69 3.26
C SER A 184 2.61 9.96 4.71
N ILE A 185 2.16 11.07 5.30
CA ILE A 185 2.46 11.43 6.69
C ILE A 185 1.85 10.41 7.65
N TRP A 186 0.58 10.03 7.46
CA TRP A 186 -0.09 9.03 8.29
C TRP A 186 0.67 7.69 8.31
N ASN A 187 1.15 7.26 7.14
CA ASN A 187 1.91 6.02 7.00
C ASN A 187 3.29 6.13 7.65
N ILE A 188 4.01 7.26 7.50
CA ILE A 188 5.30 7.47 8.20
C ILE A 188 5.12 7.47 9.72
N LEU A 189 4.09 8.13 10.25
CA LEU A 189 3.78 8.08 11.68
C LEU A 189 3.52 6.64 12.15
N GLY A 190 2.78 5.87 11.36
CA GLY A 190 2.58 4.45 11.66
C GLY A 190 3.87 3.63 11.60
N VAL A 191 4.80 3.92 10.68
CA VAL A 191 6.12 3.26 10.64
C VAL A 191 6.86 3.53 11.95
N ILE A 192 6.88 4.78 12.42
CA ILE A 192 7.51 5.16 13.69
C ILE A 192 6.86 4.40 14.87
N ILE A 193 5.53 4.32 14.90
CA ILE A 193 4.78 3.59 15.92
C ILE A 193 5.14 2.11 15.88
N LEU A 194 5.09 1.45 14.72
CA LEU A 194 5.39 0.03 14.61
C LEU A 194 6.85 -0.28 15.00
N LEU A 195 7.81 0.54 14.57
CA LEU A 195 9.21 0.38 14.98
C LEU A 195 9.40 0.57 16.49
N SER A 196 8.62 1.46 17.11
CA SER A 196 8.63 1.65 18.56
C SER A 196 8.01 0.44 19.29
N LEU A 197 6.90 -0.09 18.77
CA LEU A 197 6.22 -1.26 19.32
C LEU A 197 7.05 -2.55 19.24
N ARG A 198 8.01 -2.66 18.31
CA ARG A 198 8.99 -3.77 18.30
C ARG A 198 9.75 -3.87 19.63
N LYS A 199 10.06 -2.72 20.27
CA LYS A 199 10.77 -2.67 21.55
C LYS A 199 9.91 -3.09 22.74
N VAL A 200 8.59 -2.92 22.62
CA VAL A 200 7.61 -3.33 23.66
C VAL A 200 7.46 -4.85 23.74
N ASN A 201 7.94 -5.58 22.73
CA ASN A 201 7.89 -7.04 22.68
C ASN A 201 6.46 -7.59 22.77
N LEU A 202 5.60 -7.13 21.85
CA LEU A 202 4.21 -7.59 21.70
C LEU A 202 4.12 -9.09 21.43
N ARG A 203 2.93 -9.69 21.53
CA ARG A 203 2.75 -11.08 21.11
C ARG A 203 2.85 -11.19 19.59
N ARG A 204 3.41 -12.30 19.11
CA ARG A 204 3.67 -12.52 17.69
C ARG A 204 2.38 -12.43 16.88
N GLY A 205 2.35 -11.59 15.86
CA GLY A 205 1.24 -11.24 14.98
C GLY A 205 0.52 -9.94 15.38
N GLU A 206 0.71 -9.44 16.60
CA GLU A 206 0.04 -8.20 17.02
C GLU A 206 0.63 -6.96 16.36
N LEU A 207 1.91 -7.00 15.96
CA LEU A 207 2.53 -5.89 15.25
C LEU A 207 1.91 -5.72 13.85
N PHE A 208 1.75 -6.83 13.12
CA PHE A 208 1.04 -6.82 11.84
C PHE A 208 -0.44 -6.43 11.98
N LEU A 209 -1.13 -6.93 12.99
CA LEU A 209 -2.53 -6.56 13.23
C LEU A 209 -2.67 -5.08 13.59
N THR A 210 -1.70 -4.51 14.31
CA THR A 210 -1.64 -3.07 14.59
C THR A 210 -1.43 -2.26 13.32
N TYR A 211 -0.57 -2.73 12.41
CA TYR A 211 -0.42 -2.15 11.07
C TYR A 211 -1.76 -2.12 10.30
N VAL A 212 -2.49 -3.25 10.28
CA VAL A 212 -3.79 -3.34 9.61
C VAL A 212 -4.78 -2.33 10.18
N ILE A 213 -4.86 -2.22 11.51
CA ILE A 213 -5.73 -1.25 12.19
C ILE A 213 -5.30 0.17 11.83
N TRP A 214 -4.02 0.51 11.99
CA TRP A 214 -3.50 1.85 11.76
C TRP A 214 -3.74 2.33 10.32
N TYR A 215 -3.37 1.51 9.34
CA TYR A 215 -3.56 1.84 7.93
C TYR A 215 -5.04 2.00 7.61
N SER A 216 -5.90 1.08 8.06
CA SER A 216 -7.34 1.13 7.82
C SER A 216 -7.99 2.36 8.46
N SER A 217 -7.55 2.77 9.66
CA SER A 217 -8.05 4.00 10.28
C SER A 217 -7.73 5.23 9.45
N GLY A 218 -6.48 5.40 9.01
CA GLY A 218 -6.12 6.52 8.12
C GLY A 218 -6.86 6.46 6.79
N ARG A 219 -6.95 5.26 6.19
CA ARG A 219 -7.65 5.02 4.94
C ARG A 219 -9.13 5.43 5.03
N TYR A 220 -9.81 5.12 6.13
CA TYR A 220 -11.22 5.49 6.33
C TYR A 220 -11.44 7.00 6.27
N PHE A 221 -10.63 7.78 6.99
CA PHE A 221 -10.77 9.24 7.04
C PHE A 221 -10.36 9.91 5.74
N ILE A 222 -9.21 9.53 5.19
CA ILE A 222 -8.67 10.17 3.99
C ILE A 222 -9.48 9.80 2.75
N GLU A 223 -10.03 8.58 2.70
CA GLU A 223 -10.98 8.21 1.66
C GLU A 223 -12.21 9.12 1.67
N GLY A 224 -12.67 9.61 2.81
CA GLY A 224 -13.79 10.55 2.88
C GLY A 224 -13.50 11.89 2.20
N LEU A 225 -12.22 12.26 2.03
CA LEU A 225 -11.80 13.50 1.37
C LEU A 225 -11.66 13.33 -0.15
N ARG A 226 -11.50 12.10 -0.65
CA ARG A 226 -11.22 11.84 -2.07
C ARG A 226 -12.40 12.20 -2.97
N THR A 227 -12.12 12.48 -4.24
CA THR A 227 -13.15 12.77 -5.26
C THR A 227 -13.36 11.60 -6.23
N ASP A 228 -12.38 10.70 -6.32
CA ASP A 228 -12.32 9.58 -7.28
C ASP A 228 -12.57 8.21 -6.63
N SER A 229 -13.35 8.20 -5.55
CA SER A 229 -13.60 6.99 -4.76
C SER A 229 -14.44 5.96 -5.52
N LEU A 230 -14.07 4.69 -5.36
CA LEU A 230 -14.90 3.57 -5.81
C LEU A 230 -16.10 3.42 -4.87
N MET A 231 -17.30 3.62 -5.41
CA MET A 231 -18.56 3.61 -4.68
C MET A 231 -19.14 2.19 -4.60
N LEU A 232 -19.56 1.78 -3.41
CA LEU A 232 -20.35 0.56 -3.18
C LEU A 232 -21.84 0.83 -3.38
N THR A 233 -22.29 1.98 -2.88
CA THR A 233 -23.64 2.54 -3.03
C THR A 233 -23.49 4.03 -3.30
N GLU A 234 -24.59 4.75 -3.49
CA GLU A 234 -24.56 6.22 -3.71
C GLU A 234 -23.85 6.99 -2.59
N SER A 235 -23.82 6.45 -1.36
CA SER A 235 -23.26 7.12 -0.18
C SER A 235 -22.07 6.40 0.45
N LEU A 236 -21.85 5.12 0.14
CA LEU A 236 -20.80 4.31 0.76
C LEU A 236 -19.64 4.06 -0.18
N ARG A 237 -18.44 4.41 0.27
CA ARG A 237 -17.18 4.15 -0.44
C ARG A 237 -16.65 2.77 -0.06
N ILE A 238 -16.26 1.96 -1.06
CA ILE A 238 -15.77 0.59 -0.83
C ILE A 238 -14.58 0.57 0.15
N ALA A 239 -13.65 1.51 0.01
CA ALA A 239 -12.47 1.56 0.86
C ALA A 239 -12.80 1.88 2.34
N GLN A 240 -13.87 2.62 2.63
CA GLN A 240 -14.33 2.86 4.00
C GLN A 240 -14.92 1.59 4.61
N VAL A 241 -15.75 0.87 3.85
CA VAL A 241 -16.34 -0.42 4.29
C VAL A 241 -15.25 -1.44 4.57
N ILE A 242 -14.31 -1.62 3.63
CA ILE A 242 -13.17 -2.53 3.80
C ILE A 242 -12.35 -2.13 5.04
N SER A 243 -12.12 -0.84 5.26
CA SER A 243 -11.37 -0.36 6.43
C SER A 243 -12.04 -0.76 7.75
N ILE A 244 -13.36 -0.59 7.87
CA ILE A 244 -14.12 -0.98 9.07
C ILE A 244 -14.02 -2.50 9.28
N VAL A 245 -14.21 -3.29 8.22
CA VAL A 245 -14.13 -4.76 8.29
C VAL A 245 -12.74 -5.21 8.73
N LEU A 246 -11.68 -4.63 8.14
CA LEU A 246 -10.30 -4.96 8.49
C LEU A 246 -9.97 -4.61 9.95
N ILE A 247 -10.44 -3.46 10.45
CA ILE A 247 -10.27 -3.08 11.86
C ILE A 247 -10.97 -4.09 12.77
N ALA A 248 -12.24 -4.40 12.49
CA ALA A 248 -13.01 -5.33 13.30
C ALA A 248 -12.39 -6.74 13.32
N VAL A 249 -11.99 -7.26 12.15
CA VAL A 249 -11.32 -8.56 12.02
C VAL A 249 -9.96 -8.56 12.74
N ALA A 250 -9.17 -7.49 12.61
CA ALA A 250 -7.88 -7.42 13.27
C ALA A 250 -8.01 -7.43 14.80
N ILE A 251 -8.94 -6.66 15.35
CA ILE A 251 -9.25 -6.65 16.79
C ILE A 251 -9.73 -8.03 17.24
N ALA A 252 -10.68 -8.63 16.52
CA ALA A 252 -11.20 -9.96 16.83
C ALA A 252 -10.09 -11.02 16.83
N LEU A 253 -9.16 -10.96 15.86
CA LEU A 253 -8.01 -11.87 15.80
C LEU A 253 -7.05 -11.69 16.96
N VAL A 254 -6.76 -10.44 17.38
CA VAL A 254 -5.95 -10.18 18.57
C VAL A 254 -6.61 -10.83 19.79
N VAL A 255 -7.89 -10.54 20.05
CA VAL A 255 -8.62 -11.05 21.22
C VAL A 255 -8.69 -12.58 21.19
N TYR A 256 -9.11 -13.16 20.07
CA TYR A 256 -9.24 -14.61 19.90
C TYR A 256 -7.92 -15.33 20.14
N ARG A 257 -6.82 -14.86 19.53
CA ARG A 257 -5.51 -15.50 19.68
C ARG A 257 -4.95 -15.39 21.09
N ARG A 258 -5.25 -14.30 21.81
CA ARG A 258 -4.90 -14.15 23.23
C ARG A 258 -5.69 -15.12 24.11
N VAL A 259 -7.01 -15.20 23.94
CA VAL A 259 -7.89 -16.04 24.77
C VAL A 259 -7.64 -17.53 24.54
N ARG A 260 -7.40 -17.94 23.28
CA ARG A 260 -7.12 -19.35 22.94
C ARG A 260 -5.68 -19.78 23.17
N GLY A 261 -4.80 -18.88 23.63
CA GLY A 261 -3.38 -19.20 23.83
C GLY A 261 -2.57 -19.40 22.54
N HIS A 262 -3.10 -19.05 21.37
CA HIS A 262 -2.39 -19.12 20.08
C HIS A 262 -1.36 -17.98 19.87
N ALA A 263 -1.15 -17.15 20.89
CA ALA A 263 -0.22 -16.04 20.92
C ALA A 263 0.70 -16.17 22.15
N ASP A 264 1.23 -17.38 22.32
CA ASP A 264 2.18 -17.79 23.36
C ASP A 264 3.57 -17.18 23.14
N LYS A 265 4.01 -17.10 21.88
CA LYS A 265 5.28 -16.47 21.50
C LYS A 265 5.16 -14.96 21.39
N ARG A 266 6.22 -14.27 21.79
CA ARG A 266 6.40 -12.83 21.62
C ARG A 266 7.21 -12.48 20.37
N TYR A 267 7.22 -11.20 20.05
CA TYR A 267 7.91 -10.65 18.90
C TYR A 267 9.42 -10.91 18.99
N LEU A 268 10.02 -10.70 20.17
CA LEU A 268 11.44 -10.86 20.45
C LEU A 268 11.91 -12.31 20.64
N ASP A 269 10.98 -13.27 20.73
CA ASP A 269 11.31 -14.69 20.83
C ASP A 269 11.81 -15.25 19.50
N ALA A 270 12.72 -16.23 19.57
CA ALA A 270 13.25 -16.95 18.41
C ALA A 270 12.17 -17.69 17.60
#